data_AF-A0A975YD90-F1
#
_entry.id   AF-A0A975YD90-F1
#
_cell.length_a   1.000
_cell.length_b   1.000
_cell.length_c   1.000
_cell.angle_alpha   90.00
_cell.angle_beta   90.00
_cell.angle_gamma   90.00
#
_symmetry.space_group_name_H-M   'P 1'
#
loop_
_entity.id
_entity.type
_entity.pdbx_description
1 polymer ?
#
loop_
_entity_poly.entity_id
_entity_poly.type
_entity_poly.pdbx_seq_one_letter_code
_entity_poly.pdbx_strand_id
1 'polypeptide(L)'
;MFLFNGGPGSSSQWLHLGGLGPRRVRPATDLRSGSLPPYETEESPATLLATTDLVFIDPLSTGLSRAANADTQAHAYSITADAKQFARVIHTWCAREGHIDSAKYVLGESYGTVRAGCLARELLHGPSPIALNGIILLSQAVNLQETAQRSGNITSRVAALPFIATVAWYHGVASAGHDTAERATRAALDYTYGDYASVLFRGSLATASEADDAATRLQGITRIPAETWGRNRLQNTKGDFRRLVLRDRNQVIGTMDARYLAVAEDRATSERDIDPTHARIVPAYVAATERYLTEHLGIATGDGYRSFNQRAFPQWWWRDESAPMGGYGSGNPTGPSQAIPVSVTQSTSHVTPASQLTLPCGPYRAPPDPFRPATRDSA
;
A
#
# COMPACT_ATOMS: atom_id res chain seq x y z
N MET A 1 6.73 -12.16 13.33
CA MET A 1 6.06 -11.87 12.04
C MET A 1 6.75 -10.71 11.34
N PHE A 2 7.07 -10.82 10.05
CA PHE A 2 7.67 -9.76 9.25
C PHE A 2 6.60 -9.00 8.46
N LEU A 3 6.61 -7.68 8.47
CA LEU A 3 5.55 -6.84 7.92
C LEU A 3 6.12 -5.81 6.97
N PHE A 4 5.47 -5.59 5.83
CA PHE A 4 5.94 -4.60 4.87
C PHE A 4 4.83 -4.03 4.00
N ASN A 5 4.93 -2.72 3.79
CA ASN A 5 4.08 -1.98 2.87
C ASN A 5 4.51 -2.18 1.42
N GLY A 6 3.60 -1.83 0.51
CA GLY A 6 3.81 -1.92 -0.93
C GLY A 6 4.36 -0.65 -1.56
N GLY A 7 3.54 -0.04 -2.43
CA GLY A 7 3.95 0.94 -3.43
C GLY A 7 4.03 0.28 -4.82
N PRO A 8 5.21 -0.16 -5.33
CA PRO A 8 6.53 -0.12 -4.70
C PRO A 8 7.00 1.28 -4.31
N GLY A 9 7.80 1.36 -3.24
CA GLY A 9 8.35 2.61 -2.73
C GLY A 9 7.66 3.19 -1.51
N SER A 10 6.77 2.47 -0.83
CA SER A 10 6.22 2.91 0.46
C SER A 10 7.00 2.33 1.63
N SER A 11 7.27 3.15 2.64
CA SER A 11 7.78 2.66 3.92
C SER A 11 6.69 1.91 4.70
N SER A 12 7.13 1.15 5.70
CA SER A 12 6.31 0.30 6.57
C SER A 12 5.56 1.05 7.67
N GLN A 13 5.67 2.39 7.71
CA GLN A 13 5.03 3.22 8.74
C GLN A 13 3.51 3.06 8.79
N TRP A 14 2.87 2.73 7.67
CA TRP A 14 1.41 2.59 7.60
C TRP A 14 0.94 1.36 8.37
N LEU A 15 1.68 0.27 8.32
CA LEU A 15 1.41 -0.90 9.15
C LEU A 15 1.86 -0.65 10.60
N HIS A 16 3.00 0.01 10.78
CA HIS A 16 3.56 0.30 12.09
C HIS A 16 2.66 1.22 12.91
N LEU A 17 2.49 2.48 12.49
CA LEU A 17 1.72 3.49 13.18
C LEU A 17 0.29 3.66 12.63
N GLY A 18 -0.18 2.76 11.75
CA GLY A 18 -1.59 2.69 11.38
C GLY A 18 -2.39 1.66 12.17
N GLY A 19 -1.73 0.81 12.95
CA GLY A 19 -2.42 0.01 13.97
C GLY A 19 -1.80 -1.34 14.35
N LEU A 20 -0.90 -1.92 13.55
CA LEU A 20 -0.33 -3.22 13.94
C LEU A 20 0.77 -3.09 14.99
N GLY A 21 1.49 -1.96 14.99
CA GLY A 21 2.47 -1.63 16.02
C GLY A 21 1.82 -1.25 17.35
N PRO A 22 2.63 -0.97 18.39
CA PRO A 22 2.13 -0.68 19.73
C PRO A 22 1.39 0.66 19.80
N ARG A 23 1.73 1.61 18.93
CA ARG A 23 1.08 2.91 18.84
C ARG A 23 0.51 3.15 17.45
N ARG A 24 -0.47 4.03 17.35
CA ARG A 24 -1.02 4.52 16.08
C ARG A 24 -1.16 6.03 16.06
N VAL A 25 -1.12 6.62 14.87
CA VAL A 25 -1.51 8.01 14.65
C VAL A 25 -2.99 8.15 15.00
N ARG A 26 -3.32 9.15 15.82
CA ARG A 26 -4.72 9.46 16.12
C ARG A 26 -5.37 10.11 14.88
N PRO A 27 -6.42 9.51 14.30
CA PRO A 27 -7.10 10.12 13.17
C PRO A 27 -7.76 11.44 13.58
N ALA A 28 -7.80 12.40 12.66
CA ALA A 28 -8.59 13.61 12.85
C ALA A 28 -10.08 13.24 13.04
N THR A 29 -10.73 13.82 14.04
CA THR A 29 -12.17 13.64 14.28
C THR A 29 -13.02 14.36 13.23
N ASP A 30 -12.51 15.47 12.69
CA ASP A 30 -13.10 16.18 11.58
C ASP A 30 -12.19 16.09 10.34
N LEU A 31 -12.64 15.36 9.32
CA LEU A 31 -11.91 15.18 8.05
C LEU A 31 -11.75 16.48 7.25
N ARG A 32 -12.51 17.53 7.58
CA ARG A 32 -12.40 18.87 6.96
C ARG A 32 -11.40 19.75 7.70
N SER A 33 -11.19 19.52 8.99
CA SER A 33 -10.23 20.25 9.83
C SER A 33 -8.79 20.03 9.37
N GLY A 34 -8.00 21.12 9.37
CA GLY A 34 -6.57 21.10 9.05
C GLY A 34 -5.84 19.98 9.78
N SER A 35 -4.99 19.22 9.10
CA SER A 35 -4.04 18.33 9.77
C SER A 35 -2.75 19.12 10.00
N LEU A 36 -2.74 19.90 11.08
CA LEU A 36 -1.61 20.70 11.49
C LEU A 36 -1.06 20.16 12.82
N PRO A 37 0.25 20.34 13.09
CA PRO A 37 0.81 19.96 14.38
C PRO A 37 0.14 20.75 15.54
N PRO A 38 0.15 20.20 16.77
CA PRO A 38 0.81 18.95 17.17
C PRO A 38 0.04 17.69 16.72
N TYR A 39 0.76 16.72 16.15
CA TYR A 39 0.19 15.42 15.79
C TYR A 39 0.23 14.47 16.98
N GLU A 40 -0.90 13.82 17.25
CA GLU A 40 -1.06 12.93 18.40
C GLU A 40 -0.93 11.45 18.01
N THR A 41 -0.44 10.65 18.95
CA THR A 41 -0.44 9.18 18.86
C THR A 41 -1.10 8.60 20.09
N GLU A 42 -1.66 7.41 19.95
CA GLU A 42 -2.28 6.66 21.02
C GLU A 42 -1.86 5.19 20.95
N GLU A 43 -2.05 4.46 22.05
CA GLU A 43 -1.87 3.01 22.05
C GLU A 43 -2.78 2.36 21.02
N SER A 44 -2.26 1.39 20.28
CA SER A 44 -3.04 0.70 19.27
C SER A 44 -3.80 -0.47 19.88
N PRO A 45 -5.14 -0.46 19.91
CA PRO A 45 -5.92 -1.60 20.39
C PRO A 45 -5.85 -2.80 19.43
N ALA A 46 -5.39 -2.57 18.19
CA ALA A 46 -5.25 -3.60 17.16
C ALA A 46 -3.83 -4.18 17.09
N THR A 47 -2.96 -3.84 18.06
CA THR A 47 -1.58 -4.34 18.04
C THR A 47 -1.55 -5.86 18.14
N LEU A 48 -0.68 -6.48 17.33
CA LEU A 48 -0.40 -7.91 17.40
C LEU A 48 0.80 -8.23 18.27
N LEU A 49 1.37 -7.21 18.91
CA LEU A 49 2.58 -7.32 19.71
C LEU A 49 2.37 -8.24 20.93
N ALA A 50 1.15 -8.33 21.46
CA ALA A 50 0.83 -9.25 22.55
C ALA A 50 0.95 -10.74 22.17
N THR A 51 0.94 -11.09 20.88
CA THR A 51 0.90 -12.50 20.42
C THR A 51 2.10 -12.91 19.58
N THR A 52 2.80 -11.96 18.96
CA THR A 52 3.99 -12.23 18.15
C THR A 52 4.94 -11.05 18.21
N ASP A 53 6.24 -11.34 18.10
CA ASP A 53 7.21 -10.30 17.77
C ASP A 53 6.88 -9.76 16.38
N LEU A 54 6.93 -8.45 16.23
CA LEU A 54 6.65 -7.75 14.98
C LEU A 54 7.97 -7.28 14.39
N VAL A 55 8.15 -7.46 13.09
CA VAL A 55 9.35 -6.97 12.38
C VAL A 55 8.90 -6.18 11.16
N PHE A 56 8.72 -4.87 11.25
CA PHE A 56 8.41 -4.10 10.03
C PHE A 56 9.68 -3.92 9.19
N ILE A 57 9.56 -3.93 7.87
CA ILE A 57 10.69 -3.80 6.96
C ILE A 57 10.43 -2.70 5.95
N ASP A 58 11.24 -1.65 6.00
CA ASP A 58 11.24 -0.56 5.02
C ASP A 58 11.98 -1.01 3.74
N PRO A 59 11.32 -1.05 2.57
CA PRO A 59 11.98 -1.30 1.30
C PRO A 59 13.14 -0.34 1.03
N LEU A 60 14.08 -0.75 0.17
CA LEU A 60 15.20 0.10 -0.23
C LEU A 60 14.70 1.47 -0.71
N SER A 61 15.40 2.52 -0.28
CA SER A 61 15.09 3.91 -0.61
C SER A 61 13.79 4.44 0.00
N THR A 62 13.26 3.81 1.05
CA THR A 62 12.11 4.26 1.85
C THR A 62 12.45 4.23 3.34
N GLY A 63 11.68 4.90 4.17
CA GLY A 63 11.94 5.05 5.60
C GLY A 63 13.36 5.54 5.86
N LEU A 64 14.13 4.77 6.63
CA LEU A 64 15.57 4.99 6.84
C LEU A 64 16.47 4.14 5.91
N SER A 65 15.91 3.23 5.11
CA SER A 65 16.67 2.40 4.17
C SER A 65 17.27 3.25 3.04
N ARG A 66 18.57 3.08 2.76
CA ARG A 66 19.31 3.77 1.69
C ARG A 66 20.19 2.78 0.93
N ALA A 67 20.37 3.01 -0.36
CA ALA A 67 21.36 2.28 -1.15
C ALA A 67 22.76 2.82 -0.84
N ALA A 68 23.76 1.94 -0.84
CA ALA A 68 25.15 2.34 -0.64
C ALA A 68 25.67 3.25 -1.77
N ASN A 69 25.16 3.07 -3.00
CA ASN A 69 25.47 3.88 -4.16
C ASN A 69 24.34 3.81 -5.21
N ALA A 70 24.44 4.65 -6.24
CA ALA A 70 23.45 4.75 -7.31
C ALA A 70 23.31 3.45 -8.12
N ASP A 71 24.41 2.73 -8.35
CA ASP A 71 24.40 1.48 -9.11
C ASP A 71 23.61 0.39 -8.37
N THR A 72 23.86 0.24 -7.05
CA THR A 72 23.09 -0.67 -6.18
C THR A 72 21.60 -0.35 -6.25
N GLN A 73 21.26 0.94 -6.21
CA GLN A 73 19.87 1.38 -6.31
C GLN A 73 19.23 1.02 -7.66
N ALA A 74 19.94 1.23 -8.77
CA ALA A 74 19.43 0.97 -10.11
C ALA A 74 19.11 -0.53 -10.34
N HIS A 75 19.91 -1.42 -9.75
CA HIS A 75 19.70 -2.87 -9.88
C HIS A 75 18.68 -3.42 -8.88
N ALA A 76 18.34 -2.66 -7.83
CA ALA A 76 17.48 -3.12 -6.74
C ALA A 76 15.97 -3.04 -7.02
N TYR A 77 15.56 -2.34 -8.09
CA TYR A 77 14.15 -2.12 -8.41
C TYR A 77 13.63 -3.15 -9.40
N SER A 78 13.48 -4.40 -8.94
CA SER A 78 12.75 -5.45 -9.64
C SER A 78 12.07 -6.37 -8.63
N ILE A 79 11.09 -7.16 -9.07
CA ILE A 79 10.37 -8.09 -8.19
C ILE A 79 11.31 -9.14 -7.61
N THR A 80 12.15 -9.76 -8.43
CA THR A 80 13.14 -10.73 -7.95
C THR A 80 14.19 -10.08 -7.04
N ALA A 81 14.71 -8.91 -7.39
CA ALA A 81 15.72 -8.23 -6.57
C ALA A 81 15.15 -7.83 -5.21
N ASP A 82 13.92 -7.32 -5.17
CA ASP A 82 13.20 -6.94 -3.97
C ASP A 82 12.95 -8.15 -3.06
N ALA A 83 12.42 -9.25 -3.59
CA ALA A 83 12.22 -10.49 -2.82
C ALA A 83 13.53 -11.05 -2.24
N LYS A 84 14.62 -11.06 -3.03
CA LYS A 84 15.94 -11.50 -2.57
C LYS A 84 16.52 -10.61 -1.46
N GLN A 85 16.32 -9.30 -1.54
CA GLN A 85 16.77 -8.37 -0.49
C GLN A 85 16.02 -8.64 0.82
N PHE A 86 14.71 -8.80 0.76
CA PHE A 86 13.89 -9.12 1.93
C PHE A 86 14.25 -10.48 2.53
N ALA A 87 14.49 -11.50 1.70
CA ALA A 87 14.93 -12.82 2.17
C ALA A 87 16.24 -12.73 2.96
N ARG A 88 17.22 -11.97 2.45
CA ARG A 88 18.49 -11.72 3.16
C ARG A 88 18.28 -10.98 4.48
N VAL A 89 17.45 -9.94 4.51
CA VAL A 89 17.15 -9.19 5.74
C VAL A 89 16.51 -10.11 6.78
N ILE A 90 15.53 -10.91 6.39
CA ILE A 90 14.84 -11.85 7.28
C ILE A 90 15.80 -12.90 7.83
N HIS A 91 16.60 -13.54 6.97
CA HIS A 91 17.56 -14.54 7.43
C HIS A 91 18.60 -13.93 8.39
N THR A 92 19.21 -12.80 8.01
CA THR A 92 20.19 -12.11 8.87
C THR A 92 19.59 -11.70 10.20
N TRP A 93 18.35 -11.20 10.20
CA TRP A 93 17.65 -10.85 11.44
C TRP A 93 17.41 -12.08 12.32
N CYS A 94 16.89 -13.18 11.74
CA CYS A 94 16.65 -14.42 12.48
C CYS A 94 17.94 -14.98 13.09
N ALA A 95 19.04 -15.00 12.34
CA ALA A 95 20.34 -15.47 12.83
C ALA A 95 20.85 -14.59 13.97
N ARG A 96 20.78 -13.27 13.80
CA ARG A 96 21.30 -12.30 14.77
C ARG A 96 20.51 -12.28 16.07
N GLU A 97 19.19 -12.38 15.99
CA GLU A 97 18.30 -12.30 17.16
C GLU A 97 17.96 -13.67 17.77
N GLY A 98 18.48 -14.78 17.23
CA GLY A 98 18.25 -16.12 17.77
C GLY A 98 16.86 -16.69 17.46
N HIS A 99 16.28 -16.31 16.32
CA HIS A 99 14.95 -16.73 15.87
C HIS A 99 14.96 -17.69 14.68
N ILE A 100 16.10 -18.35 14.41
CA ILE A 100 16.24 -19.32 13.31
C ILE A 100 15.23 -20.48 13.41
N ASP A 101 14.79 -20.86 14.62
CA ASP A 101 13.82 -21.95 14.83
C ASP A 101 12.41 -21.47 15.21
N SER A 102 12.17 -20.16 15.36
CA SER A 102 10.85 -19.62 15.69
C SER A 102 9.81 -19.83 14.57
N ALA A 103 8.51 -19.68 14.82
CA ALA A 103 7.54 -19.65 13.71
C ALA A 103 7.71 -18.36 12.88
N LYS A 104 7.64 -18.46 11.54
CA LYS A 104 7.77 -17.30 10.62
C LYS A 104 6.48 -17.05 9.87
N TYR A 105 5.98 -15.82 10.00
CA TYR A 105 4.87 -15.29 9.21
C TYR A 105 5.35 -14.04 8.49
N VAL A 106 4.85 -13.83 7.27
CA VAL A 106 5.03 -12.57 6.54
C VAL A 106 3.68 -11.93 6.26
N LEU A 107 3.60 -10.61 6.40
CA LEU A 107 2.43 -9.80 6.05
C LEU A 107 2.83 -8.73 5.04
N GLY A 108 2.23 -8.78 3.86
CA GLY A 108 2.40 -7.76 2.83
C GLY A 108 1.12 -6.97 2.61
N GLU A 109 1.24 -5.65 2.46
CA GLU A 109 0.11 -4.78 2.06
C GLU A 109 0.29 -4.25 0.63
N SER A 110 -0.79 -4.20 -0.17
CA SER A 110 -0.77 -3.63 -1.53
C SER A 110 0.27 -4.36 -2.41
N TYR A 111 1.20 -3.67 -3.09
CA TYR A 111 2.33 -4.34 -3.78
C TYR A 111 3.13 -5.28 -2.87
N GLY A 112 3.13 -5.06 -1.55
CA GLY A 112 3.68 -5.99 -0.57
C GLY A 112 3.08 -7.39 -0.67
N THR A 113 1.86 -7.55 -1.19
CA THR A 113 1.28 -8.88 -1.44
C THR A 113 1.96 -9.63 -2.59
N VAL A 114 2.41 -8.93 -3.63
CA VAL A 114 3.27 -9.51 -4.69
C VAL A 114 4.61 -9.90 -4.07
N ARG A 115 5.23 -8.98 -3.30
CA ARG A 115 6.48 -9.25 -2.58
C ARG A 115 6.36 -10.49 -1.69
N ALA A 116 5.29 -10.63 -0.92
CA ALA A 116 5.11 -11.75 0.01
C ALA A 116 5.10 -13.11 -0.73
N GLY A 117 4.44 -13.19 -1.88
CA GLY A 117 4.45 -14.40 -2.72
C GLY A 117 5.84 -14.73 -3.26
N CYS A 118 6.53 -13.75 -3.85
CA CYS A 118 7.88 -13.95 -4.37
C CYS A 118 8.89 -14.25 -3.25
N LEU A 119 8.80 -13.55 -2.13
CA LEU A 119 9.62 -13.75 -0.94
C LEU A 119 9.48 -15.16 -0.37
N ALA A 120 8.27 -15.72 -0.34
CA ALA A 120 8.07 -17.09 0.12
C ALA A 120 8.86 -18.09 -0.73
N ARG A 121 8.89 -17.90 -2.05
CA ARG A 121 9.71 -18.70 -2.97
C ARG A 121 11.21 -18.50 -2.70
N GLU A 122 11.66 -17.25 -2.57
CA GLU A 122 13.08 -16.95 -2.30
C GLU A 122 13.54 -17.47 -0.92
N LEU A 123 12.69 -17.43 0.10
CA LEU A 123 12.99 -17.99 1.41
C LEU A 123 13.02 -19.53 1.37
N LEU A 124 12.17 -20.18 0.59
CA LEU A 124 12.14 -21.65 0.54
C LEU A 124 13.27 -22.25 -0.32
N HIS A 125 13.58 -21.63 -1.46
CA HIS A 125 14.50 -22.18 -2.46
C HIS A 125 15.81 -21.40 -2.59
N GLY A 126 15.97 -20.31 -1.83
CA GLY A 126 17.19 -19.52 -1.82
C GLY A 126 18.36 -20.24 -1.15
N PRO A 127 19.55 -19.61 -1.14
CA PRO A 127 20.77 -20.19 -0.60
C PRO A 127 20.73 -20.45 0.92
N SER A 128 19.81 -19.79 1.64
CA SER A 128 19.62 -19.96 3.08
C SER A 128 18.14 -20.21 3.38
N PRO A 129 17.67 -21.46 3.23
CA PRO A 129 16.25 -21.76 3.30
C PRO A 129 15.63 -21.46 4.67
N ILE A 130 14.47 -20.79 4.65
CA ILE A 130 13.59 -20.58 5.80
C ILE A 130 12.17 -20.97 5.37
N ALA A 131 11.58 -21.94 6.06
CA ALA A 131 10.17 -22.26 5.88
C ALA A 131 9.28 -21.21 6.56
N LEU A 132 8.20 -20.80 5.87
CA LEU A 132 7.17 -19.94 6.44
C LEU A 132 6.02 -20.79 7.00
N ASN A 133 5.52 -20.42 8.18
CA ASN A 133 4.31 -20.97 8.78
C ASN A 133 3.04 -20.31 8.23
N GLY A 134 3.14 -19.12 7.65
CA GLY A 134 2.00 -18.47 7.01
C GLY A 134 2.33 -17.19 6.26
N ILE A 135 1.44 -16.84 5.33
CA ILE A 135 1.50 -15.63 4.52
C ILE A 135 0.17 -14.90 4.68
N ILE A 136 0.24 -13.62 5.02
CA ILE A 136 -0.93 -12.76 5.19
C ILE A 136 -0.88 -11.68 4.10
N LEU A 137 -1.97 -11.57 3.33
CA LEU A 137 -2.06 -10.65 2.21
C LEU A 137 -3.14 -9.61 2.50
N LEU A 138 -2.72 -8.41 2.90
CA LEU A 138 -3.61 -7.30 3.21
C LEU A 138 -3.83 -6.43 1.97
N SER A 139 -5.08 -6.12 1.63
CA SER A 139 -5.42 -5.26 0.48
C SER A 139 -4.72 -5.70 -0.81
N GLN A 140 -5.04 -6.91 -1.27
CA GLN A 140 -4.27 -7.66 -2.26
C GLN A 140 -4.10 -6.92 -3.60
N ALA A 141 -2.89 -7.03 -4.15
CA ALA A 141 -2.50 -6.54 -5.47
C ALA A 141 -1.81 -7.65 -6.30
N VAL A 142 -2.04 -8.92 -5.97
CA VAL A 142 -1.44 -10.07 -6.67
C VAL A 142 -1.84 -10.14 -8.15
N ASN A 143 -3.00 -9.58 -8.49
CA ASN A 143 -3.55 -9.44 -9.83
C ASN A 143 -3.60 -7.97 -10.30
N LEU A 144 -2.60 -7.15 -9.93
CA LEU A 144 -2.57 -5.71 -10.25
C LEU A 144 -2.80 -5.41 -11.74
N GLN A 145 -2.39 -6.32 -12.64
CA GLN A 145 -2.68 -6.23 -14.07
C GLN A 145 -4.16 -6.04 -14.39
N GLU A 146 -5.04 -6.75 -13.68
CA GLU A 146 -6.49 -6.74 -13.94
C GLU A 146 -7.11 -5.43 -13.48
N THR A 147 -6.58 -4.84 -12.40
CA THR A 147 -7.11 -3.61 -11.80
C THR A 147 -6.45 -2.33 -12.32
N ALA A 148 -5.35 -2.45 -13.08
CA ALA A 148 -4.69 -1.34 -13.74
C ALA A 148 -5.52 -0.79 -14.90
N GLN A 149 -5.95 0.48 -14.82
CA GLN A 149 -6.81 1.12 -15.83
C GLN A 149 -6.05 1.61 -17.08
N ARG A 150 -5.22 0.72 -17.64
CA ARG A 150 -4.55 0.90 -18.94
C ARG A 150 -5.54 0.85 -20.10
N SER A 151 -5.15 1.39 -21.25
CA SER A 151 -5.95 1.28 -22.48
C SER A 151 -6.24 -0.19 -22.81
N GLY A 152 -7.50 -0.47 -23.19
CA GLY A 152 -7.97 -1.81 -23.54
C GLY A 152 -8.21 -2.76 -22.36
N ASN A 153 -7.96 -2.37 -21.11
CA ASN A 153 -8.26 -3.22 -19.96
C ASN A 153 -9.71 -3.02 -19.48
N ILE A 154 -10.63 -3.79 -20.05
CA ILE A 154 -12.05 -3.80 -19.67
C ILE A 154 -12.25 -4.27 -18.22
N THR A 155 -11.52 -5.30 -17.79
CA THR A 155 -11.61 -5.87 -16.42
C THR A 155 -11.43 -4.81 -15.34
N SER A 156 -10.52 -3.86 -15.57
CA SER A 156 -10.28 -2.76 -14.62
C SER A 156 -11.46 -1.80 -14.44
N ARG A 157 -12.37 -1.73 -15.42
CA ARG A 157 -13.57 -0.87 -15.38
C ARG A 157 -14.66 -1.55 -14.58
N VAL A 158 -14.87 -2.83 -14.90
CA VAL A 158 -15.77 -3.73 -14.19
C VAL A 158 -15.39 -3.77 -12.71
N ALA A 159 -14.12 -4.03 -12.39
CA ALA A 159 -13.64 -4.10 -11.00
C ALA A 159 -13.79 -2.77 -10.21
N ALA A 160 -13.78 -1.62 -10.89
CA ALA A 160 -13.82 -0.31 -10.23
C ALA A 160 -15.25 0.21 -9.96
N LEU A 161 -16.23 -0.15 -10.80
CA LEU A 161 -17.56 0.46 -10.76
C LEU A 161 -18.30 0.30 -9.41
N PRO A 162 -18.27 -0.85 -8.71
CA PRO A 162 -18.92 -0.98 -7.42
C PRO A 162 -18.39 0.00 -6.37
N PHE A 163 -17.06 0.16 -6.29
CA PHE A 163 -16.42 1.11 -5.37
C PHE A 163 -16.72 2.57 -5.74
N ILE A 164 -16.73 2.88 -7.04
CA ILE A 164 -17.13 4.19 -7.55
C ILE A 164 -18.58 4.52 -7.12
N ALA A 165 -19.49 3.53 -7.20
CA ALA A 165 -20.87 3.68 -6.76
C ALA A 165 -20.98 3.93 -5.24
N THR A 166 -20.23 3.17 -4.44
CA THR A 166 -20.17 3.37 -2.97
C THR A 166 -19.72 4.78 -2.61
N VAL A 167 -18.69 5.30 -3.30
CA VAL A 167 -18.19 6.67 -3.08
C VAL A 167 -19.22 7.71 -3.49
N ALA A 168 -19.89 7.52 -4.64
CA ALA A 168 -20.92 8.44 -5.09
C ALA A 168 -22.15 8.46 -4.15
N TRP A 169 -22.51 7.29 -3.59
CA TRP A 169 -23.51 7.16 -2.54
C TRP A 169 -23.10 7.89 -1.26
N TYR A 170 -21.86 7.68 -0.78
CA TYR A 170 -21.34 8.32 0.43
C TYR A 170 -21.42 9.86 0.36
N HIS A 171 -21.14 10.43 -0.82
CA HIS A 171 -21.21 11.88 -1.03
C HIS A 171 -22.62 12.40 -1.36
N GLY A 172 -23.62 11.53 -1.41
CA GLY A 172 -25.02 11.86 -1.70
C GLY A 172 -25.22 12.48 -3.08
N VAL A 173 -24.39 12.13 -4.07
CA VAL A 173 -24.49 12.69 -5.43
C VAL A 173 -25.16 11.76 -6.42
N ALA A 174 -25.20 10.46 -6.13
CA ALA A 174 -25.78 9.44 -6.98
C ALA A 174 -26.25 8.26 -6.11
N SER A 175 -26.88 7.27 -6.74
CA SER A 175 -27.33 6.05 -6.03
C SER A 175 -28.28 6.33 -4.86
N ALA A 176 -28.96 7.48 -4.83
CA ALA A 176 -29.82 7.94 -3.73
C ALA A 176 -31.07 7.06 -3.49
N GLY A 177 -31.42 6.20 -4.46
CA GLY A 177 -32.46 5.18 -4.28
C GLY A 177 -32.05 4.03 -3.36
N HIS A 178 -30.80 4.01 -2.88
CA HIS A 178 -30.32 3.06 -1.89
C HIS A 178 -30.09 3.78 -0.56
N ASP A 179 -30.66 3.22 0.49
CA ASP A 179 -30.62 3.68 1.87
C ASP A 179 -29.37 3.21 2.64
N THR A 180 -28.54 2.32 2.06
CA THR A 180 -27.21 1.95 2.61
C THR A 180 -26.13 1.86 1.52
N ALA A 181 -24.87 2.05 1.93
CA ALA A 181 -23.69 1.81 1.09
C ALA A 181 -23.66 0.39 0.54
N GLU A 182 -24.02 -0.60 1.34
CA GLU A 182 -24.03 -2.01 0.96
C GLU A 182 -25.01 -2.27 -0.18
N ARG A 183 -26.22 -1.69 -0.12
CA ARG A 183 -27.21 -1.81 -1.20
C ARG A 183 -26.79 -1.06 -2.46
N ALA A 184 -26.23 0.14 -2.34
CA ALA A 184 -25.67 0.86 -3.48
C ALA A 184 -24.55 0.06 -4.16
N THR A 185 -23.65 -0.51 -3.37
CA THR A 185 -22.54 -1.35 -3.85
C THR A 185 -23.06 -2.61 -4.52
N ARG A 186 -24.07 -3.28 -3.93
CA ARG A 186 -24.66 -4.50 -4.50
C ARG A 186 -25.35 -4.24 -5.84
N ALA A 187 -26.18 -3.20 -5.92
CA ALA A 187 -26.86 -2.85 -7.17
C ALA A 187 -25.87 -2.49 -8.28
N ALA A 188 -24.78 -1.79 -7.93
CA ALA A 188 -23.70 -1.51 -8.86
C ALA A 188 -22.95 -2.79 -9.30
N LEU A 189 -22.72 -3.73 -8.38
CA LEU A 189 -22.12 -5.03 -8.68
C LEU A 189 -22.99 -5.84 -9.66
N ASP A 190 -24.30 -5.89 -9.43
CA ASP A 190 -25.25 -6.63 -10.29
C ASP A 190 -25.26 -6.07 -11.72
N TYR A 191 -25.30 -4.74 -11.85
CA TYR A 191 -25.19 -4.07 -13.16
C TYR A 191 -23.80 -4.28 -13.80
N THR A 192 -22.75 -4.27 -12.98
CA THR A 192 -21.36 -4.48 -13.41
C THR A 192 -21.17 -5.85 -14.07
N TYR A 193 -21.69 -6.91 -13.46
CA TYR A 193 -21.56 -8.28 -13.98
C TYR A 193 -22.58 -8.64 -15.06
N GLY A 194 -23.65 -7.87 -15.21
CA GLY A 194 -24.59 -7.98 -16.31
C GLY A 194 -24.28 -7.03 -17.47
N ASP A 195 -25.17 -6.07 -17.67
CA ASP A 195 -25.23 -5.21 -18.85
C ASP A 195 -23.94 -4.41 -19.09
N TYR A 196 -23.28 -3.93 -18.03
CA TYR A 196 -22.07 -3.12 -18.20
C TYR A 196 -20.89 -3.92 -18.76
N ALA A 197 -20.62 -5.11 -18.21
CA ALA A 197 -19.62 -5.99 -18.78
C ALA A 197 -19.97 -6.36 -20.22
N SER A 198 -21.24 -6.74 -20.48
CA SER A 198 -21.72 -7.11 -21.82
C SER A 198 -21.48 -6.00 -22.86
N VAL A 199 -21.87 -4.75 -22.57
CA VAL A 199 -21.69 -3.64 -23.52
C VAL A 199 -20.21 -3.29 -23.73
N LEU A 200 -19.38 -3.37 -22.67
CA LEU A 200 -17.94 -3.14 -22.80
C LEU A 200 -17.26 -4.21 -23.68
N PHE A 201 -17.64 -5.49 -23.54
CA PHE A 201 -17.09 -6.57 -24.35
C PHE A 201 -17.55 -6.51 -25.82
N ARG A 202 -18.80 -6.09 -26.07
CA ARG A 202 -19.28 -5.87 -27.44
C ARG A 202 -18.59 -4.70 -28.12
N GLY A 203 -18.20 -3.67 -27.36
CA GLY A 203 -17.42 -2.55 -27.89
C GLY A 203 -18.11 -1.89 -29.08
N SER A 204 -17.44 -1.86 -30.24
CA SER A 204 -18.01 -1.30 -31.48
C SER A 204 -19.14 -2.11 -32.09
N LEU A 205 -19.40 -3.33 -31.61
CA LEU A 205 -20.54 -4.15 -32.03
C LEU A 205 -21.82 -3.82 -31.25
N ALA A 206 -21.73 -3.06 -30.15
CA ALA A 206 -22.92 -2.57 -29.44
C ALA A 206 -23.66 -1.55 -30.31
N THR A 207 -24.98 -1.59 -30.28
CA THR A 207 -25.81 -0.58 -30.96
C THR A 207 -25.71 0.77 -30.25
N ALA A 208 -26.07 1.85 -30.95
CA ALA A 208 -26.10 3.19 -30.35
C ALA A 208 -27.02 3.25 -29.12
N SER A 209 -28.21 2.63 -29.21
CA SER A 209 -29.16 2.55 -28.10
C SER A 209 -28.55 1.87 -26.87
N GLU A 210 -27.85 0.75 -27.04
CA GLU A 210 -27.23 0.02 -25.92
C GLU A 210 -26.10 0.82 -25.26
N ALA A 211 -25.32 1.56 -26.05
CA ALA A 211 -24.29 2.45 -25.53
C ALA A 211 -24.91 3.63 -24.76
N ASP A 212 -25.99 4.22 -25.28
CA ASP A 212 -26.69 5.35 -24.66
C ASP A 212 -27.41 4.94 -23.37
N ASP A 213 -28.04 3.77 -23.34
CA ASP A 213 -28.67 3.20 -22.14
C ASP A 213 -27.63 2.94 -21.05
N ALA A 214 -26.48 2.36 -21.43
CA ALA A 214 -25.39 2.12 -20.50
C ALA A 214 -24.79 3.43 -19.96
N ALA A 215 -24.62 4.44 -20.81
CA ALA A 215 -24.15 5.78 -20.41
C ALA A 215 -25.13 6.45 -19.43
N THR A 216 -26.43 6.34 -19.69
CA THR A 216 -27.50 6.86 -18.83
C THR A 216 -27.49 6.16 -17.48
N ARG A 217 -27.34 4.83 -17.46
CA ARG A 217 -27.26 4.07 -16.21
C ARG A 217 -26.01 4.43 -15.41
N LEU A 218 -24.86 4.57 -16.06
CA LEU A 218 -23.61 5.01 -15.43
C LEU A 218 -23.71 6.43 -14.87
N GLN A 219 -24.44 7.34 -15.54
CA GLN A 219 -24.77 8.65 -14.98
C GLN A 219 -25.59 8.52 -13.68
N GLY A 220 -26.58 7.63 -13.64
CA GLY A 220 -27.37 7.37 -12.43
C GLY A 220 -26.53 6.83 -11.26
N ILE A 221 -25.49 6.04 -11.55
CA ILE A 221 -24.59 5.44 -10.55
C ILE A 221 -23.54 6.44 -10.05
N THR A 222 -23.05 7.32 -10.94
CA THR A 222 -21.83 8.11 -10.69
C THR A 222 -22.03 9.62 -10.66
N ARG A 223 -23.21 10.11 -11.08
CA ARG A 223 -23.54 11.51 -11.38
C ARG A 223 -22.80 12.13 -12.57
N ILE A 224 -21.79 11.46 -13.12
CA ILE A 224 -21.04 11.94 -14.30
C ILE A 224 -21.97 11.94 -15.52
N PRO A 225 -22.03 13.03 -16.31
CA PRO A 225 -22.92 13.11 -17.47
C PRO A 225 -22.74 11.94 -18.45
N ALA A 226 -23.84 11.42 -18.97
CA ALA A 226 -23.86 10.33 -19.95
C ALA A 226 -23.03 10.68 -21.19
N GLU A 227 -23.04 11.94 -21.62
CA GLU A 227 -22.20 12.43 -22.72
C GLU A 227 -20.69 12.22 -22.44
N THR A 228 -20.25 12.40 -21.19
CA THR A 228 -18.85 12.17 -20.80
C THR A 228 -18.52 10.68 -20.86
N TRP A 229 -19.44 9.81 -20.43
CA TRP A 229 -19.29 8.37 -20.59
C TRP A 229 -19.23 7.95 -22.07
N GLY A 230 -20.14 8.46 -22.90
CA GLY A 230 -20.16 8.18 -24.34
C GLY A 230 -18.87 8.58 -25.04
N ARG A 231 -18.36 9.80 -24.76
CA ARG A 231 -17.08 10.30 -25.30
C ARG A 231 -15.90 9.41 -24.95
N ASN A 232 -15.91 8.82 -23.76
CA ASN A 232 -14.88 7.90 -23.28
C ASN A 232 -15.22 6.43 -23.54
N ARG A 233 -16.17 6.14 -24.42
CA ARG A 233 -16.60 4.77 -24.78
C ARG A 233 -16.91 3.91 -23.55
N LEU A 234 -17.60 4.51 -22.58
CA LEU A 234 -18.01 3.93 -21.30
C LEU A 234 -16.86 3.54 -20.36
N GLN A 235 -15.64 4.04 -20.61
CA GLN A 235 -14.41 3.64 -19.90
C GLN A 235 -13.76 4.79 -19.10
N ASN A 236 -14.53 5.56 -18.34
CA ASN A 236 -13.95 6.55 -17.40
C ASN A 236 -13.08 5.85 -16.34
N THR A 237 -11.95 6.46 -16.00
CA THR A 237 -11.01 5.97 -14.99
C THR A 237 -11.44 6.39 -13.58
N LYS A 238 -10.84 5.78 -12.55
CA LYS A 238 -10.90 6.24 -11.16
C LYS A 238 -10.39 7.67 -11.05
N GLY A 239 -9.39 8.03 -11.86
CA GLY A 239 -8.87 9.40 -11.94
C GLY A 239 -9.88 10.39 -12.53
N ASP A 240 -10.62 9.98 -13.56
CA ASP A 240 -11.71 10.80 -14.12
C ASP A 240 -12.84 10.93 -13.11
N PHE A 241 -13.25 9.83 -12.48
CA PHE A 241 -14.27 9.84 -11.44
C PHE A 241 -13.89 10.78 -10.29
N ARG A 242 -12.67 10.69 -9.77
CA ARG A 242 -12.14 11.54 -8.70
C ARG A 242 -12.29 13.04 -8.99
N ARG A 243 -12.09 13.45 -10.24
CA ARG A 243 -12.19 14.86 -10.67
C ARG A 243 -13.62 15.29 -10.97
N LEU A 244 -14.45 14.37 -11.43
CA LEU A 244 -15.78 14.70 -11.98
C LEU A 244 -16.90 14.58 -10.95
N VAL A 245 -16.80 13.66 -9.99
CA VAL A 245 -17.92 13.29 -9.11
C VAL A 245 -18.46 14.46 -8.27
N LEU A 246 -17.59 15.38 -7.84
CA LEU A 246 -17.93 16.55 -7.02
C LEU A 246 -17.60 17.86 -7.73
N ARG A 247 -17.51 17.85 -9.06
CA ARG A 247 -17.14 19.03 -9.86
C ARG A 247 -18.10 20.20 -9.63
N ASP A 248 -19.39 19.94 -9.50
CA ASP A 248 -20.42 20.95 -9.25
C ASP A 248 -20.26 21.62 -7.87
N ARG A 249 -19.51 20.98 -6.96
CA ARG A 249 -19.18 21.49 -5.62
C ARG A 249 -17.79 22.14 -5.56
N ASN A 250 -17.10 22.27 -6.70
CA ASN A 250 -15.71 22.72 -6.80
C ASN A 250 -14.75 21.92 -5.88
N GLN A 251 -14.94 20.59 -5.83
CA GLN A 251 -14.20 19.69 -4.95
C GLN A 251 -13.64 18.48 -5.68
N VAL A 252 -12.49 17.99 -5.19
CA VAL A 252 -11.89 16.71 -5.58
C VAL A 252 -11.78 15.79 -4.37
N ILE A 253 -12.00 14.49 -4.58
CA ILE A 253 -11.90 13.47 -3.53
C ILE A 253 -10.47 12.93 -3.40
N GLY A 254 -10.16 12.29 -2.28
CA GLY A 254 -8.90 11.59 -2.05
C GLY A 254 -8.75 10.29 -2.84
N THR A 255 -7.50 9.91 -3.14
CA THR A 255 -7.14 8.69 -3.88
C THR A 255 -7.13 7.47 -2.97
N MET A 256 -6.62 7.62 -1.73
CA MET A 256 -6.57 6.55 -0.74
C MET A 256 -7.84 6.50 0.10
N ASP A 257 -8.41 7.65 0.43
CA ASP A 257 -9.66 7.77 1.18
C ASP A 257 -10.51 8.90 0.59
N ALA A 258 -11.57 8.49 -0.11
CA ALA A 258 -12.47 9.38 -0.84
C ALA A 258 -13.28 10.33 0.05
N ARG A 259 -13.21 10.19 1.38
CA ARG A 259 -13.87 11.10 2.33
C ARG A 259 -13.10 12.42 2.50
N TYR A 260 -11.78 12.41 2.25
CA TYR A 260 -10.99 13.63 2.25
C TYR A 260 -11.25 14.43 0.98
N LEU A 261 -11.43 15.74 1.15
CA LEU A 261 -11.77 16.67 0.08
C LEU A 261 -10.72 17.78 0.01
N ALA A 262 -10.44 18.25 -1.20
CA ALA A 262 -9.76 19.52 -1.44
C ALA A 262 -10.62 20.39 -2.37
N VAL A 263 -10.38 21.70 -2.33
CA VAL A 263 -10.88 22.61 -3.35
C VAL A 263 -10.23 22.24 -4.68
N ALA A 264 -11.04 22.19 -5.72
CA ALA A 264 -10.54 22.12 -7.09
C ALA A 264 -9.93 23.48 -7.45
N GLU A 265 -8.65 23.71 -7.14
CA GLU A 265 -7.96 24.97 -7.44
C GLU A 265 -7.70 25.04 -8.96
N ASP A 266 -8.64 25.71 -9.65
CA ASP A 266 -8.63 26.21 -11.03
C ASP A 266 -9.02 25.23 -12.18
N ARG A 267 -9.87 25.73 -13.09
CA ARG A 267 -10.44 25.00 -14.24
C ARG A 267 -9.42 24.79 -15.37
N ALA A 268 -8.26 25.43 -15.31
CA ALA A 268 -7.26 25.48 -16.38
C ALA A 268 -5.85 24.99 -15.98
N THR A 269 -5.53 24.84 -14.69
CA THR A 269 -4.24 24.29 -14.24
C THR A 269 -4.39 22.84 -13.81
N SER A 270 -3.42 22.00 -14.18
CA SER A 270 -3.52 20.57 -13.89
C SER A 270 -3.31 20.32 -12.40
N GLU A 271 -4.38 19.99 -11.67
CA GLU A 271 -4.43 19.49 -10.27
C GLU A 271 -3.65 18.16 -10.05
N ARG A 272 -2.56 17.91 -10.79
CA ARG A 272 -1.91 16.60 -10.81
C ARG A 272 -1.18 16.24 -9.52
N ASP A 273 -0.87 17.19 -8.64
CA ASP A 273 0.23 16.93 -7.70
C ASP A 273 -0.12 16.85 -6.20
N ILE A 274 -1.32 17.26 -5.75
CA ILE A 274 -1.68 17.17 -4.33
C ILE A 274 -2.97 16.36 -4.13
N ASP A 275 -2.81 15.14 -3.62
CA ASP A 275 -3.91 14.29 -3.18
C ASP A 275 -4.40 14.72 -1.78
N PRO A 276 -5.70 15.00 -1.57
CA PRO A 276 -6.19 15.51 -0.28
C PRO A 276 -6.04 14.50 0.85
N THR A 277 -6.12 13.19 0.57
CA THR A 277 -5.80 12.19 1.60
C THR A 277 -4.33 12.32 1.99
N HIS A 278 -3.42 12.26 1.02
CA HIS A 278 -1.98 12.34 1.25
C HIS A 278 -1.60 13.59 2.06
N ALA A 279 -2.07 14.76 1.64
CA ALA A 279 -1.77 16.03 2.31
C ALA A 279 -2.26 16.07 3.76
N ARG A 280 -3.34 15.34 4.09
CA ARG A 280 -3.92 15.32 5.44
C ARG A 280 -3.32 14.26 6.34
N ILE A 281 -2.89 13.12 5.82
CA ILE A 281 -2.45 12.00 6.67
C ILE A 281 -0.93 11.86 6.73
N VAL A 282 -0.21 12.10 5.63
CA VAL A 282 1.23 11.78 5.54
C VAL A 282 2.08 12.58 6.54
N PRO A 283 1.88 13.90 6.71
CA PRO A 283 2.66 14.66 7.69
C PRO A 283 2.54 14.11 9.11
N ALA A 284 1.34 13.70 9.52
CA ALA A 284 1.10 13.10 10.83
C ALA A 284 1.83 11.77 11.00
N TYR A 285 1.82 10.91 9.98
CA TYR A 285 2.55 9.63 10.00
C TYR A 285 4.06 9.82 10.02
N VAL A 286 4.61 10.73 9.22
CA VAL A 286 6.06 11.00 9.20
C VAL A 286 6.50 11.55 10.55
N ALA A 287 5.83 12.60 11.05
CA ALA A 287 6.18 13.20 12.34
C ALA A 287 6.02 12.21 13.49
N ALA A 288 4.97 11.40 13.50
CA ALA A 288 4.79 10.37 14.50
C ALA A 288 5.86 9.28 14.41
N THR A 289 6.26 8.88 13.19
CA THR A 289 7.32 7.89 12.99
C THR A 289 8.66 8.42 13.44
N GLU A 290 9.04 9.63 13.05
CA GLU A 290 10.31 10.22 13.46
C GLU A 290 10.37 10.37 14.97
N ARG A 291 9.32 10.90 15.60
CA ARG A 291 9.21 11.00 17.05
C ARG A 291 9.25 9.63 17.72
N TYR A 292 8.59 8.63 17.15
CA TYR A 292 8.63 7.27 17.68
C TYR A 292 10.04 6.68 17.63
N LEU A 293 10.71 6.82 16.49
CA LEU A 293 12.08 6.37 16.30
C LEU A 293 13.05 7.08 17.26
N THR A 294 12.93 8.39 17.45
CA THR A 294 13.87 9.15 18.29
C THR A 294 13.57 8.99 19.78
N GLU A 295 12.33 9.22 20.21
CA GLU A 295 11.97 9.29 21.63
C GLU A 295 11.78 7.90 22.25
N HIS A 296 11.21 6.94 21.50
CA HIS A 296 10.99 5.59 22.01
C HIS A 296 12.11 4.63 21.61
N LEU A 297 12.71 4.83 20.43
CA LEU A 297 13.73 3.91 19.92
C LEU A 297 15.19 4.42 19.97
N GLY A 298 15.43 5.68 20.34
CA GLY A 298 16.79 6.24 20.32
C GLY A 298 17.47 6.19 18.93
N ILE A 299 16.70 6.06 17.85
CA ILE A 299 17.19 6.01 16.47
C ILE A 299 17.13 7.42 15.90
N ALA A 300 18.29 7.99 15.60
CA ALA A 300 18.38 9.24 14.88
C ALA A 300 17.89 9.07 13.43
N THR A 301 17.05 10.00 12.97
CA THR A 301 16.46 9.96 11.62
C THR A 301 17.31 10.65 10.55
N GLY A 302 18.36 11.39 10.95
CA GLY A 302 19.31 12.03 10.03
C GLY A 302 18.62 12.95 9.02
N ASP A 303 18.75 12.64 7.72
CA ASP A 303 18.13 13.36 6.59
C ASP A 303 16.60 13.23 6.51
N GLY A 304 15.97 12.66 7.53
CA GLY A 304 14.53 12.50 7.65
C GLY A 304 13.98 11.15 7.17
N TYR A 305 12.83 10.79 7.72
CA TYR A 305 12.13 9.54 7.43
C TYR A 305 11.34 9.63 6.12
N ARG A 306 11.67 8.78 5.14
CA ARG A 306 11.07 8.83 3.80
C ARG A 306 9.82 7.95 3.69
N SER A 307 8.66 8.52 3.97
CA SER A 307 7.34 7.89 3.79
C SER A 307 7.17 7.16 2.45
N PHE A 308 7.50 7.83 1.35
CA PHE A 308 7.31 7.29 0.00
C PHE A 308 8.44 7.74 -0.94
N ASN A 309 8.88 6.85 -1.82
CA ASN A 309 9.80 7.12 -2.91
C ASN A 309 9.03 7.16 -4.23
N GLN A 310 8.65 8.35 -4.67
CA GLN A 310 7.90 8.55 -5.92
C GLN A 310 8.64 8.06 -7.18
N ARG A 311 9.97 7.92 -7.12
CA ARG A 311 10.78 7.43 -8.24
C ARG A 311 10.89 5.91 -8.31
N ALA A 312 10.48 5.19 -7.26
CA ALA A 312 10.57 3.72 -7.24
C ALA A 312 9.68 3.09 -8.31
N PHE A 313 8.40 3.48 -8.40
CA PHE A 313 7.45 2.88 -9.33
C PHE A 313 7.85 3.07 -10.81
N PRO A 314 8.23 4.27 -11.29
CA PRO A 314 8.65 4.47 -12.69
C PRO A 314 9.96 3.77 -13.05
N GLN A 315 10.85 3.57 -12.08
CA GLN A 315 12.14 2.90 -12.28
C GLN A 315 12.03 1.38 -12.10
N TRP A 316 10.88 0.88 -11.65
CA TRP A 316 10.69 -0.53 -11.37
C TRP A 316 10.71 -1.35 -12.66
N TRP A 317 11.52 -2.41 -12.66
CA TRP A 317 11.57 -3.38 -13.74
C TRP A 317 10.37 -4.32 -13.66
N TRP A 318 9.33 -3.99 -14.42
CA TRP A 318 8.07 -4.73 -14.51
C TRP A 318 8.07 -5.88 -15.54
N ARG A 319 9.20 -6.14 -16.20
CA ARG A 319 9.37 -7.17 -17.24
C ARG A 319 10.14 -8.41 -16.76
N ASP A 320 10.26 -8.58 -15.45
CA ASP A 320 10.79 -9.81 -14.85
C ASP A 320 9.85 -10.99 -15.22
N GLU A 321 10.36 -12.20 -15.43
CA GLU A 321 9.51 -13.39 -15.65
C GLU A 321 8.55 -13.65 -14.47
N SER A 322 8.93 -13.17 -13.29
CA SER A 322 8.09 -13.17 -12.08
C SER A 322 7.14 -11.97 -11.96
N ALA A 323 7.15 -11.05 -12.94
CA ALA A 323 6.38 -9.83 -12.85
C ALA A 323 4.92 -10.02 -13.22
N PRO A 324 3.98 -9.53 -12.39
CA PRO A 324 2.58 -9.44 -12.79
C PRO A 324 2.46 -8.71 -14.11
N MET A 325 3.27 -7.69 -14.41
CA MET A 325 3.16 -6.83 -15.59
C MET A 325 4.00 -7.26 -16.82
N GLY A 326 4.56 -8.48 -16.82
CA GLY A 326 5.62 -8.94 -17.75
C GLY A 326 5.37 -8.78 -19.27
N GLY A 327 4.13 -8.59 -19.71
CA GLY A 327 3.77 -8.42 -21.13
C GLY A 327 3.32 -7.02 -21.57
N TYR A 328 3.13 -6.07 -20.66
CA TYR A 328 2.51 -4.76 -20.95
C TYR A 328 3.41 -3.63 -20.49
N GLY A 329 4.41 -3.31 -21.31
CA GLY A 329 5.51 -2.42 -20.96
C GLY A 329 5.10 -0.99 -20.59
N SER A 330 5.51 -0.59 -19.38
CA SER A 330 5.97 0.75 -19.06
C SER A 330 7.05 0.62 -17.98
N GLY A 331 8.31 0.52 -18.41
CA GLY A 331 9.48 0.35 -17.55
C GLY A 331 10.77 0.31 -18.38
N ASN A 332 11.90 0.58 -17.74
CA ASN A 332 13.26 0.53 -18.30
C ASN A 332 13.47 -0.76 -19.14
N PRO A 333 14.24 -0.78 -20.25
CA PRO A 333 14.52 -1.99 -21.07
C PRO A 333 15.80 -2.79 -20.73
N THR A 334 16.61 -2.38 -19.74
CA THR A 334 17.73 -3.17 -19.20
C THR A 334 17.37 -3.88 -17.87
N GLY A 335 17.36 -5.22 -17.86
CA GLY A 335 17.06 -6.04 -16.67
C GLY A 335 18.32 -6.48 -15.91
N PRO A 336 18.32 -6.56 -14.56
CA PRO A 336 19.49 -6.98 -13.79
C PRO A 336 19.52 -8.49 -13.52
N SER A 337 20.64 -9.16 -13.81
CA SER A 337 20.93 -10.56 -13.40
C SER A 337 21.92 -10.68 -12.24
N GLN A 338 22.26 -9.59 -11.53
CA GLN A 338 23.35 -9.59 -10.57
C GLN A 338 22.92 -9.51 -9.09
N ALA A 339 23.72 -10.16 -8.23
CA ALA A 339 23.57 -10.14 -6.79
C ALA A 339 23.85 -8.75 -6.22
N ILE A 340 22.94 -8.26 -5.37
CA ILE A 340 22.98 -6.89 -4.83
C ILE A 340 23.43 -6.93 -3.36
N PRO A 341 24.56 -6.31 -2.99
CA PRO A 341 24.96 -6.20 -1.60
C PRO A 341 23.98 -5.31 -0.83
N VAL A 342 23.53 -5.77 0.34
CA VAL A 342 22.62 -5.03 1.25
C VAL A 342 23.36 -4.83 2.57
N SER A 343 23.50 -3.59 3.01
CA SER A 343 24.02 -3.24 4.34
C SER A 343 22.87 -2.95 5.31
N VAL A 344 22.87 -3.59 6.48
CA VAL A 344 21.91 -3.33 7.58
C VAL A 344 22.58 -2.39 8.59
N THR A 345 22.05 -1.19 8.78
CA THR A 345 22.61 -0.18 9.71
C THR A 345 22.04 -0.34 11.13
N GLN A 346 22.88 -0.19 12.16
CA GLN A 346 22.56 -0.31 13.60
C GLN A 346 22.33 1.05 14.27
N SER A 347 21.46 1.08 15.30
CA SER A 347 21.60 1.91 16.50
C SER A 347 21.30 1.04 17.73
N THR A 348 22.11 1.12 18.77
CA THR A 348 22.02 0.30 19.99
C THR A 348 21.77 1.18 21.22
N SER A 349 20.67 0.99 21.97
CA SER A 349 20.65 1.10 23.46
C SER A 349 19.27 0.84 24.13
N HIS A 350 19.29 -0.05 25.14
CA HIS A 350 18.44 -0.22 26.35
C HIS A 350 16.96 -0.76 26.30
N VAL A 351 16.56 -1.47 27.39
CA VAL A 351 15.66 -2.66 27.49
C VAL A 351 14.48 -2.45 28.47
N THR A 352 13.24 -2.97 28.23
CA THR A 352 12.13 -3.22 29.22
C THR A 352 10.96 -4.15 28.72
N PRO A 353 10.06 -4.68 29.60
CA PRO A 353 9.09 -5.77 29.33
C PRO A 353 7.75 -5.39 28.75
N ALA A 354 7.56 -5.74 27.48
CA ALA A 354 6.69 -6.85 27.09
C ALA A 354 6.57 -6.76 25.57
N SER A 355 7.05 -7.79 24.88
CA SER A 355 6.93 -8.02 23.43
C SER A 355 7.77 -7.15 22.48
N GLN A 356 8.30 -7.77 21.43
CA GLN A 356 9.39 -7.23 20.62
C GLN A 356 8.92 -6.64 19.29
N LEU A 357 9.27 -5.38 19.04
CA LEU A 357 9.16 -4.77 17.72
C LEU A 357 10.55 -4.56 17.12
N THR A 358 10.79 -5.05 15.91
CA THR A 358 12.01 -4.80 15.14
C THR A 358 11.73 -4.06 13.84
N LEU A 359 12.47 -3.00 13.54
CA LEU A 359 12.57 -2.45 12.19
C LEU A 359 13.89 -2.94 11.57
N PRO A 360 14.17 -2.83 10.26
CA PRO A 360 15.53 -2.99 9.73
C PRO A 360 16.41 -1.78 10.11
N CYS A 361 16.10 -1.15 11.24
CA CYS A 361 16.81 -0.10 11.94
C CYS A 361 16.94 -0.38 13.46
N GLY A 362 16.42 -1.48 14.02
CA GLY A 362 16.66 -1.84 15.43
C GLY A 362 15.63 -2.80 16.06
N PRO A 363 16.05 -3.75 16.93
CA PRO A 363 15.17 -4.61 17.75
C PRO A 363 14.96 -4.05 19.18
N TYR A 364 13.79 -4.32 19.77
CA TYR A 364 13.56 -4.23 21.23
C TYR A 364 13.33 -5.61 21.81
N ARG A 365 14.02 -5.95 22.90
CA ARG A 365 13.86 -7.22 23.64
C ARG A 365 12.95 -7.07 24.85
N ALA A 366 12.15 -8.09 25.11
CA ALA A 366 11.50 -8.28 26.41
C ALA A 366 12.55 -8.72 27.47
N PRO A 367 12.38 -8.39 28.76
CA PRO A 367 13.24 -8.76 29.87
C PRO A 367 12.87 -10.13 30.42
N PRO A 368 13.73 -10.68 31.29
CA PRO A 368 13.63 -12.07 31.69
C PRO A 368 12.32 -12.42 32.38
N ASP A 369 11.77 -13.55 31.96
CA ASP A 369 10.79 -14.34 32.70
C ASP A 369 11.38 -14.68 34.09
N PRO A 370 10.75 -14.25 35.20
CA PRO A 370 11.23 -14.55 36.55
C PRO A 370 11.17 -16.04 36.91
N PHE A 371 10.62 -16.90 36.04
CA PHE A 371 10.49 -18.34 36.27
C PHE A 371 11.38 -19.23 35.40
N ARG A 372 12.29 -18.67 34.59
CA ARG A 372 13.24 -19.49 33.82
C ARG A 372 14.49 -19.81 34.66
N PRO A 373 14.77 -21.08 35.00
CA PRO A 373 15.95 -21.42 35.79
C PRO A 373 17.23 -21.13 34.98
N ALA A 374 18.17 -20.43 35.61
CA ALA A 374 19.48 -20.15 35.04
C ALA A 374 20.20 -21.46 34.71
N THR A 375 20.39 -21.75 33.42
CA THR A 375 21.29 -22.81 32.99
C THR A 375 22.71 -22.37 33.30
N ARG A 376 23.39 -23.19 34.12
CA ARG A 376 24.81 -23.03 34.48
C ARG A 376 25.66 -22.88 33.24
N ASP A 377 26.38 -21.76 33.15
CA ASP A 377 27.57 -21.67 32.32
C ASP A 377 28.60 -22.67 32.87
N SER A 378 29.10 -23.54 31.99
CA SER A 378 30.26 -24.39 32.26
C SER A 378 31.36 -24.05 31.25
N ALA A 379 32.46 -23.54 31.81
CA ALA A 379 33.87 -23.61 31.42
C ALA A 379 34.27 -23.55 29.94
#